data_AF-A0A1B6NTW3-F1
#
_entry.id   AF-A0A1B6NTW3-F1
#
_cell.length_a   1.000
_cell.length_b   1.000
_cell.length_c   1.000
_cell.angle_alpha   90.00
_cell.angle_beta   90.00
_cell.angle_gamma   90.00
#
_symmetry.space_group_name_H-M   'P 1'
#
loop_
_entity.id
_entity.type
_entity.pdbx_description
1 polymer ?
#
loop_
_entity_poly.entity_id
_entity_poly.type
_entity_poly.pdbx_seq_one_letter_code
_entity_poly.pdbx_strand_id
1 'polypeptide(L)'
;MVVIFSVAITVGLTGWLGVYLSTATVNAPTMITTLAVADCIHIIVGVKYYLNQGLANKDAIRKSIEVNKKPIFITSITTAIGFVMLNFSAVPVLSHLGNMTAVGVMLACVFSLTVLPSLLTLRPLKPSVSVNNSVFSKWATLVNRHHRILLPISLLVIVVISLFATNNVLNDVAVKYFDERSAFRQAVEVNEDKLGGMSNIDFVIYTDESYGVTDPVFLAQIEEFSKWLRARSEVNHVLTFTDTLKRLNRT
;
A
#
# COMPACT_ATOMS: atom_id res chain seq x y z
N MET A 1 -0.35 -8.82 -23.01
CA MET A 1 -0.50 -7.57 -23.78
C MET A 1 -1.31 -6.54 -23.01
N VAL A 2 -2.57 -6.81 -22.66
CA VAL A 2 -3.40 -5.94 -21.79
C VAL A 2 -2.62 -5.43 -20.57
N VAL A 3 -2.13 -6.36 -19.74
CA VAL A 3 -1.33 -6.05 -18.54
C VAL A 3 -0.13 -5.16 -18.84
N ILE A 4 0.68 -5.55 -19.84
CA ILE A 4 1.91 -4.85 -20.19
C ILE A 4 1.60 -3.41 -20.63
N PHE A 5 0.59 -3.21 -21.48
CA PHE A 5 0.20 -1.88 -21.94
C PHE A 5 -0.38 -1.03 -20.82
N SER A 6 -1.25 -1.58 -19.95
CA SER A 6 -1.77 -0.86 -18.79
C SER A 6 -0.63 -0.37 -17.90
N VAL A 7 0.27 -1.27 -17.51
CA VAL A 7 1.39 -0.93 -16.61
C VAL A 7 2.37 0.04 -17.29
N ALA A 8 2.77 -0.22 -18.53
CA ALA A 8 3.74 0.62 -19.24
C ALA A 8 3.21 2.04 -19.46
N ILE A 9 1.95 2.18 -19.87
CA ILE A 9 1.32 3.50 -20.06
C ILE A 9 1.18 4.21 -18.72
N THR A 10 0.74 3.52 -17.67
CA THR A 10 0.62 4.14 -16.33
C THR A 10 1.96 4.62 -15.82
N VAL A 11 2.98 3.77 -15.80
CA VAL A 11 4.33 4.13 -15.32
C VAL A 11 4.93 5.24 -16.18
N GLY A 12 4.76 5.15 -17.50
CA GLY A 12 5.23 6.18 -18.44
C GLY A 12 4.55 7.53 -18.22
N LEU A 13 3.23 7.54 -18.04
CA LEU A 13 2.45 8.76 -17.78
C LEU A 13 2.79 9.37 -16.42
N THR A 14 2.96 8.56 -15.38
CA THR A 14 3.38 9.06 -14.06
C THR A 14 4.82 9.58 -14.06
N GLY A 15 5.72 8.92 -14.79
CA GLY A 15 7.10 9.39 -14.97
C GLY A 15 7.14 10.72 -15.74
N TRP A 16 6.29 10.88 -16.76
CA TRP A 16 6.18 12.12 -17.51
C TRP A 16 5.62 13.28 -16.67
N LEU A 17 4.71 12.98 -15.73
CA LEU A 17 4.21 13.94 -14.74
C LEU A 17 5.24 14.28 -13.63
N GLY A 18 6.45 13.70 -13.67
CA GLY A 18 7.50 13.96 -12.69
C GLY A 18 7.27 13.30 -11.33
N VAL A 19 6.41 12.27 -11.25
CA VAL A 19 6.18 11.54 -10.00
C VAL A 19 7.32 10.56 -9.74
N TYR A 20 8.01 10.75 -8.60
CA TYR A 20 9.11 9.87 -8.20
C TYR A 20 8.61 8.52 -7.70
N LEU A 21 9.37 7.46 -8.03
CA LEU A 21 9.16 6.15 -7.43
C LEU A 21 9.70 6.14 -6.00
N SER A 22 8.81 5.77 -5.08
CA SER A 22 9.07 5.63 -3.64
C SER A 22 8.84 4.18 -3.23
N THR A 23 9.14 3.86 -1.97
CA THR A 23 8.90 2.54 -1.37
C THR A 23 7.42 2.11 -1.45
N ALA A 24 6.48 3.06 -1.48
CA ALA A 24 5.06 2.72 -1.66
C ALA A 24 4.68 2.61 -3.14
N THR A 25 5.04 3.59 -3.97
CA THR A 25 4.59 3.67 -5.38
C THR A 25 5.18 2.57 -6.26
N VAL A 26 6.31 1.97 -5.86
CA VAL A 26 6.88 0.79 -6.54
C VAL A 26 5.93 -0.42 -6.58
N ASN A 27 4.92 -0.47 -5.70
CA ASN A 27 3.95 -1.56 -5.64
C ASN A 27 2.78 -1.39 -6.65
N ALA A 28 2.59 -0.20 -7.23
CA ALA A 28 1.48 0.05 -8.15
C ALA A 28 1.44 -0.89 -9.36
N PRO A 29 2.56 -1.18 -10.07
CA PRO A 29 2.56 -2.14 -11.18
C PRO A 29 2.02 -3.52 -10.80
N THR A 30 2.35 -4.01 -9.61
CA THR A 30 1.88 -5.31 -9.10
C THR A 30 0.36 -5.30 -8.85
N MET A 31 -0.15 -4.22 -8.26
CA MET A 31 -1.58 -4.04 -8.03
C MET A 31 -2.36 -3.95 -9.35
N ILE A 32 -1.89 -3.13 -10.30
CA ILE A 32 -2.49 -2.99 -11.64
C ILE A 32 -2.49 -4.33 -12.36
N THR A 33 -1.38 -5.08 -12.30
CA THR A 33 -1.27 -6.40 -12.92
C THR A 33 -2.30 -7.37 -12.36
N THR A 34 -2.46 -7.41 -11.04
CA THR A 34 -3.41 -8.31 -10.37
C THR A 34 -4.85 -8.03 -10.82
N LEU A 35 -5.24 -6.75 -10.87
CA LEU A 35 -6.58 -6.34 -11.28
C LEU A 35 -6.81 -6.57 -12.79
N ALA A 36 -5.85 -6.22 -13.63
CA ALA A 36 -5.92 -6.47 -15.06
C ALA A 36 -6.06 -7.96 -15.40
N VAL A 37 -5.37 -8.83 -14.65
CA VAL A 37 -5.49 -10.29 -14.79
C VAL A 37 -6.88 -10.77 -14.36
N ALA A 38 -7.43 -10.25 -13.26
CA ALA A 38 -8.77 -10.60 -12.82
C ALA A 38 -9.84 -10.28 -13.88
N ASP A 39 -9.82 -9.07 -14.47
CA ASP A 39 -10.72 -8.67 -15.55
C ASP A 39 -10.62 -9.60 -16.77
N CYS A 40 -9.38 -9.90 -17.18
CA CYS A 40 -9.14 -10.80 -18.30
C CYS A 40 -9.66 -12.20 -18.03
N ILE A 41 -9.48 -12.71 -16.80
CA ILE A 41 -9.96 -14.04 -16.41
C ILE A 41 -11.48 -14.12 -16.50
N HIS A 42 -12.22 -13.13 -16.01
CA HIS A 42 -13.68 -13.11 -16.10
C HIS A 42 -14.17 -13.22 -17.55
N ILE A 43 -13.54 -12.47 -18.47
CA ILE A 43 -13.88 -12.51 -19.89
C ILE A 43 -13.51 -13.86 -20.50
N ILE A 44 -12.29 -14.35 -20.28
CA ILE A 44 -11.79 -15.62 -20.85
C ILE A 44 -12.62 -16.82 -20.37
N VAL A 45 -12.95 -16.88 -19.08
CA VAL A 45 -13.79 -17.94 -18.52
C VAL A 45 -15.19 -17.87 -19.12
N GLY A 46 -15.77 -16.68 -19.27
CA GLY A 46 -17.05 -16.51 -19.95
C GLY A 46 -17.01 -16.98 -21.41
N VAL A 47 -15.96 -16.67 -22.16
CA VAL A 47 -15.80 -17.14 -23.55
C VAL A 47 -15.72 -18.66 -23.59
N LYS A 48 -14.88 -19.28 -22.74
CA LYS A 48 -14.77 -20.74 -22.65
C LYS A 48 -16.09 -21.40 -22.26
N TYR A 49 -16.86 -20.79 -21.36
CA TYR A 49 -18.17 -21.28 -20.96
C TYR A 49 -19.15 -21.32 -22.13
N TYR A 50 -19.22 -20.27 -22.94
CA TYR A 50 -20.11 -20.24 -24.12
C TYR A 50 -19.60 -21.11 -25.28
N LEU A 51 -18.28 -21.24 -25.47
CA LEU A 51 -17.70 -22.21 -26.40
C LEU A 51 -18.09 -23.65 -26.03
N ASN A 52 -18.09 -23.98 -24.74
CA ASN A 52 -18.52 -25.31 -24.25
C ASN A 52 -20.02 -25.57 -24.44
N GLN A 53 -20.83 -24.53 -24.60
CA GLN A 53 -22.25 -24.64 -24.95
C GLN A 53 -22.48 -24.74 -26.47
N GLY A 54 -21.42 -24.80 -27.28
CA GLY A 54 -21.50 -24.99 -28.73
C GLY A 54 -21.61 -23.69 -29.53
N LEU A 55 -21.45 -22.52 -28.92
CA LEU A 55 -21.41 -21.26 -29.67
C LEU A 55 -20.13 -21.15 -30.50
N ALA A 56 -20.23 -20.53 -31.68
CA ALA A 56 -19.05 -20.14 -32.46
C ALA A 56 -18.21 -19.11 -31.69
N ASN A 57 -16.90 -19.05 -31.94
CA ASN A 57 -15.98 -18.20 -31.17
C ASN A 57 -16.40 -16.72 -31.12
N LYS A 58 -16.83 -16.15 -32.26
CA LYS A 58 -17.29 -14.74 -32.31
C LYS A 58 -18.51 -14.49 -31.43
N ASP A 59 -19.47 -15.41 -31.43
CA ASP A 59 -20.69 -15.29 -30.63
C ASP A 59 -20.42 -15.52 -29.15
N ALA A 60 -19.52 -16.46 -28.82
CA ALA A 60 -19.05 -16.70 -27.46
C ALA A 60 -18.33 -15.47 -26.87
N ILE A 61 -17.48 -14.80 -27.65
CA ILE A 61 -16.82 -13.54 -27.28
C ILE A 61 -17.86 -12.45 -27.03
N ARG A 62 -18.79 -12.25 -27.97
CA ARG A 62 -19.85 -11.24 -27.85
C ARG A 62 -20.69 -11.45 -26.59
N LYS A 63 -21.11 -12.70 -26.33
CA LYS A 63 -21.94 -13.02 -25.17
C LYS A 63 -21.19 -12.88 -23.85
N SER A 64 -19.92 -13.29 -23.80
CA SER A 64 -19.07 -13.09 -22.62
C SER A 64 -18.92 -11.61 -22.27
N ILE A 65 -18.68 -10.74 -23.26
CA ILE A 65 -18.59 -9.29 -23.03
C ILE A 65 -19.93 -8.71 -22.59
N GLU A 66 -21.03 -9.11 -23.22
CA GLU A 66 -22.36 -8.60 -22.88
C GLU A 66 -22.71 -8.81 -21.39
N VAL A 67 -22.35 -9.97 -20.85
CA VAL A 67 -22.58 -10.34 -19.44
C VAL A 67 -21.56 -9.67 -18.52
N ASN A 68 -20.28 -9.64 -18.90
CA ASN A 68 -19.21 -9.19 -18.00
C ASN A 68 -18.89 -7.69 -18.06
N LYS A 69 -19.29 -6.97 -19.12
CA LYS A 69 -18.93 -5.54 -19.30
C LYS A 69 -19.40 -4.66 -18.14
N LYS A 70 -20.63 -4.85 -17.66
CA LYS A 70 -21.21 -4.03 -16.58
C LYS A 70 -20.54 -4.35 -15.25
N PRO A 71 -20.44 -5.64 -14.83
CA PRO A 71 -19.69 -6.00 -13.62
C PRO A 71 -18.26 -5.46 -13.62
N ILE A 72 -17.47 -5.72 -14.67
CA ILE A 72 -16.07 -5.30 -14.78
C ILE A 72 -15.94 -3.78 -14.67
N PHE A 73 -16.80 -3.03 -15.36
CA PHE A 73 -16.76 -1.57 -15.31
C PHE A 73 -17.06 -1.04 -13.90
N ILE A 74 -18.06 -1.61 -13.21
CA ILE A 74 -18.43 -1.19 -11.85
C ILE A 74 -17.31 -1.55 -10.86
N THR A 75 -16.73 -2.75 -10.94
CA THR A 75 -15.63 -3.17 -10.06
C THR A 75 -14.38 -2.31 -10.26
N SER A 76 -14.06 -1.95 -11.51
CA SER A 76 -12.90 -1.11 -11.81
C SER A 76 -13.10 0.33 -11.37
N ILE A 77 -14.31 0.91 -11.53
CA ILE A 77 -14.62 2.25 -11.00
C ILE A 77 -14.57 2.28 -9.48
N THR A 78 -15.22 1.33 -8.81
CA THR A 78 -15.24 1.30 -7.34
C THR A 78 -13.84 1.11 -6.76
N THR A 79 -13.01 0.28 -7.40
CA THR A 79 -11.59 0.12 -7.05
C THR A 79 -10.81 1.41 -7.28
N ALA A 80 -11.00 2.08 -8.42
CA ALA A 80 -10.35 3.36 -8.71
C ALA A 80 -10.74 4.44 -7.69
N ILE A 81 -12.03 4.53 -7.31
CA ILE A 81 -12.50 5.44 -6.26
C ILE A 81 -11.81 5.13 -4.93
N GLY A 82 -11.72 3.85 -4.54
CA GLY A 82 -11.02 3.44 -3.31
C GLY A 82 -9.55 3.87 -3.29
N PHE A 83 -8.84 3.80 -4.42
CA PHE A 83 -7.47 4.29 -4.52
C PHE A 83 -7.39 5.82 -4.54
N VAL A 84 -8.32 6.52 -5.20
CA VAL A 84 -8.39 7.99 -5.18
C VAL A 84 -8.64 8.53 -3.77
N MET A 85 -9.32 7.78 -2.90
CA MET A 85 -9.48 8.16 -1.49
C MET A 85 -8.14 8.31 -0.74
N LEU A 86 -7.04 7.71 -1.21
CA LEU A 86 -5.71 7.93 -0.63
C LEU A 86 -5.22 9.38 -0.79
N ASN A 87 -5.85 10.19 -1.66
CA ASN A 87 -5.54 11.61 -1.79
C ASN A 87 -5.91 12.43 -0.53
N PHE A 88 -6.77 11.89 0.34
CA PHE A 88 -7.08 12.52 1.63
C PHE A 88 -6.06 12.20 2.74
N SER A 89 -5.03 11.41 2.44
CA SER A 89 -3.96 11.12 3.39
C SER A 89 -3.01 12.31 3.55
N ALA A 90 -2.53 12.54 4.78
CA ALA A 90 -1.46 13.50 5.06
C ALA A 90 -0.08 13.03 4.53
N VAL A 91 0.03 11.81 4.02
CA VAL A 91 1.27 11.24 3.47
C VAL A 91 1.26 11.35 1.94
N PRO A 92 2.05 12.27 1.33
CA PRO A 92 2.00 12.52 -0.12
C PRO A 92 2.33 11.29 -0.98
N VAL A 93 3.17 10.40 -0.46
CA VAL A 93 3.55 9.16 -1.14
C VAL A 93 2.33 8.25 -1.39
N LEU A 94 1.33 8.26 -0.51
CA LEU A 94 0.11 7.47 -0.67
C LEU A 94 -0.84 8.05 -1.73
N SER A 95 -0.90 9.37 -1.85
CA SER A 95 -1.71 10.01 -2.90
C SER A 95 -1.16 9.71 -4.30
N HIS A 96 0.17 9.73 -4.47
CA HIS A 96 0.82 9.31 -5.70
C HIS A 96 0.53 7.84 -6.05
N LEU A 97 0.60 6.94 -5.07
CA LEU A 97 0.27 5.53 -5.25
C LEU A 97 -1.20 5.34 -5.66
N GLY A 98 -2.11 6.05 -4.99
CA GLY A 98 -3.55 6.03 -5.26
C GLY A 98 -3.87 6.47 -6.69
N ASN A 99 -3.38 7.63 -7.09
CA ASN A 99 -3.61 8.17 -8.43
C ASN A 99 -3.02 7.27 -9.53
N MET A 100 -1.79 6.79 -9.34
CA MET A 100 -1.12 5.88 -10.27
C MET A 100 -1.94 4.59 -10.45
N THR A 101 -2.37 3.97 -9.35
CA THR A 101 -3.14 2.72 -9.41
C THR A 101 -4.53 2.94 -10.00
N ALA A 102 -5.22 4.02 -9.63
CA ALA A 102 -6.54 4.35 -10.18
C ALA A 102 -6.51 4.50 -11.71
N VAL A 103 -5.54 5.24 -12.24
CA VAL A 103 -5.35 5.38 -13.70
C VAL A 103 -5.05 4.03 -14.34
N GLY A 104 -4.15 3.23 -13.75
CA GLY A 104 -3.79 1.92 -14.29
C GLY A 104 -4.94 0.92 -14.30
N VAL A 105 -5.79 0.93 -13.28
CA VAL A 105 -6.99 0.07 -13.22
C VAL A 105 -8.01 0.49 -14.28
N MET A 106 -8.22 1.78 -14.48
CA MET A 106 -9.11 2.26 -15.53
C MET A 106 -8.59 1.92 -16.93
N LEU A 107 -7.28 2.06 -17.17
CA LEU A 107 -6.65 1.61 -18.42
C LEU A 107 -6.76 0.09 -18.61
N ALA A 108 -6.56 -0.69 -17.54
CA ALA A 108 -6.76 -2.14 -17.56
C ALA A 108 -8.19 -2.53 -17.94
N CYS A 109 -9.20 -1.86 -17.38
CA CYS A 109 -10.60 -2.03 -17.73
C CYS A 109 -10.86 -1.71 -19.22
N VAL A 110 -10.34 -0.60 -19.73
CA VAL A 110 -10.50 -0.24 -21.15
C VAL A 110 -9.85 -1.30 -22.05
N PHE A 111 -8.61 -1.71 -21.76
CA PHE A 111 -7.90 -2.69 -22.60
C PHE A 111 -8.47 -4.11 -22.45
N SER A 112 -9.00 -4.49 -21.29
CA SER A 112 -9.65 -5.78 -21.09
C SER A 112 -10.97 -5.85 -21.86
N LEU A 113 -11.72 -4.76 -22.00
CA LEU A 113 -12.96 -4.71 -22.76
C LEU A 113 -12.78 -4.49 -24.27
N THR A 114 -11.63 -3.96 -24.71
CA THR A 114 -11.40 -3.62 -26.13
C THR A 114 -10.33 -4.50 -26.79
N VAL A 115 -9.11 -4.51 -26.24
CA VAL A 115 -7.94 -5.20 -26.81
C VAL A 115 -8.06 -6.71 -26.66
N LEU A 116 -8.52 -7.19 -25.51
CA LEU A 116 -8.64 -8.64 -25.27
C LEU A 116 -9.64 -9.32 -26.23
N PRO A 117 -10.87 -8.84 -26.44
CA PRO A 117 -11.79 -9.43 -27.43
C PRO A 117 -11.24 -9.47 -28.86
N SER A 118 -10.55 -8.40 -29.27
CA SER A 118 -9.89 -8.33 -30.58
C SER A 118 -8.84 -9.43 -30.71
N LEU A 119 -8.02 -9.61 -29.68
CA LEU A 119 -7.00 -10.65 -29.65
C LEU A 119 -7.60 -12.07 -29.64
N LEU A 120 -8.70 -12.30 -28.92
CA LEU A 120 -9.41 -13.58 -28.90
C LEU A 120 -10.10 -13.91 -30.23
N THR A 121 -10.39 -12.89 -31.05
CA THR A 121 -10.89 -13.07 -32.41
C THR A 121 -9.78 -13.56 -33.35
N LEU A 122 -8.56 -13.03 -33.20
CA LEU A 122 -7.38 -13.46 -33.96
C LEU A 122 -6.86 -14.83 -33.52
N ARG A 123 -6.91 -15.12 -32.21
CA ARG A 123 -6.48 -16.38 -31.62
C ARG A 123 -7.64 -17.03 -30.87
N PRO A 124 -8.45 -17.85 -31.56
CA PRO A 124 -9.59 -18.52 -30.95
C PRO A 124 -9.15 -19.41 -29.79
N LEU A 125 -9.91 -19.33 -28.69
CA LEU A 125 -9.74 -20.26 -27.58
C LEU A 125 -10.34 -21.61 -27.92
N LYS A 126 -9.72 -22.67 -27.40
CA LYS A 126 -10.31 -24.01 -27.45
C LYS A 126 -11.35 -24.17 -26.34
N PRO A 127 -12.40 -24.97 -26.56
CA PRO A 127 -13.31 -25.39 -25.50
C PRO A 127 -12.53 -25.95 -24.32
N SER A 128 -12.95 -25.63 -23.11
CA SER A 128 -12.31 -26.13 -21.89
C SER A 128 -13.00 -27.41 -21.47
N VAL A 129 -12.26 -28.50 -21.28
CA VAL A 129 -12.81 -29.68 -20.62
C VAL A 129 -13.21 -29.29 -19.20
N SER A 130 -14.39 -29.75 -18.74
CA SER A 130 -14.80 -29.54 -17.35
C SER A 130 -13.79 -30.25 -16.45
N VAL A 131 -13.09 -29.48 -15.61
CA VAL A 131 -12.16 -30.04 -14.64
C VAL A 131 -12.98 -30.57 -13.48
N ASN A 132 -13.25 -31.88 -13.49
CA ASN A 132 -13.90 -32.54 -12.36
C ASN A 132 -12.87 -32.77 -11.24
N ASN A 133 -12.73 -31.79 -10.35
CA ASN A 133 -11.86 -31.92 -9.19
C ASN A 133 -12.66 -32.54 -8.02
N SER A 134 -12.45 -33.84 -7.79
CA SER A 134 -13.15 -34.62 -6.76
C SER A 134 -12.86 -34.13 -5.33
N VAL A 135 -11.72 -33.46 -5.11
CA VAL A 135 -11.40 -32.83 -3.83
C VAL A 135 -12.26 -31.59 -3.63
N PHE A 136 -12.36 -30.72 -4.65
CA PHE A 136 -13.19 -29.53 -4.59
C PHE A 136 -14.68 -29.87 -4.36
N SER A 137 -15.21 -30.90 -5.04
CA SER A 137 -16.61 -31.30 -4.87
C SER A 137 -16.90 -31.87 -3.47
N LYS A 138 -15.96 -32.61 -2.86
CA LYS A 138 -16.07 -33.07 -1.47
C LYS A 138 -16.09 -31.90 -0.49
N TRP A 139 -15.21 -30.90 -0.66
CA TRP A 139 -15.21 -29.71 0.18
C TRP A 139 -16.46 -28.86 -0.02
N ALA A 140 -16.89 -28.64 -1.27
CA ALA A 140 -18.09 -27.88 -1.59
C ALA A 140 -19.34 -28.52 -0.98
N THR A 141 -19.48 -29.85 -1.05
CA THR A 141 -20.61 -30.56 -0.43
C THR A 141 -20.55 -30.51 1.09
N LEU A 142 -19.36 -30.61 1.71
CA LEU A 142 -19.19 -30.47 3.15
C LEU A 142 -19.62 -29.08 3.64
N VAL A 143 -19.14 -28.03 2.97
CA VAL A 143 -19.47 -26.63 3.28
C VAL A 143 -20.96 -26.37 3.06
N ASN A 144 -21.51 -26.80 1.93
CA ASN A 144 -22.93 -26.60 1.62
C ASN A 144 -23.83 -27.39 2.59
N ARG A 145 -23.41 -28.57 3.07
CA ARG A 145 -24.17 -29.33 4.07
C ARG A 145 -24.23 -28.64 5.44
N HIS A 146 -23.17 -27.95 5.85
CA HIS A 146 -23.07 -27.33 7.18
C HIS A 146 -23.12 -25.80 7.16
N HIS A 147 -23.51 -25.16 6.06
CA HIS A 147 -23.49 -23.69 5.93
C HIS A 147 -24.23 -22.96 7.05
N ARG A 148 -25.33 -23.54 7.58
CA ARG A 148 -26.11 -22.97 8.69
C ARG A 148 -25.34 -22.88 10.01
N ILE A 149 -24.37 -23.77 10.22
CA ILE A 149 -23.51 -23.79 11.41
C ILE A 149 -22.22 -23.00 11.13
N LEU A 150 -21.68 -23.11 9.92
CA LEU A 150 -20.44 -22.42 9.54
C LEU A 150 -20.59 -20.90 9.51
N LEU A 151 -21.71 -20.36 9.02
CA LEU A 151 -21.94 -18.92 8.98
C LEU A 151 -21.85 -18.25 10.37
N PRO A 152 -22.62 -18.66 11.40
CA PRO A 152 -22.51 -18.04 12.71
C PRO A 152 -21.15 -18.28 13.37
N ILE A 153 -20.51 -19.43 13.15
CA ILE A 153 -19.15 -19.68 13.65
C ILE A 153 -18.14 -18.73 13.01
N SER A 154 -18.20 -18.54 11.69
CA SER A 154 -17.29 -17.61 11.00
C SER A 154 -17.49 -16.17 11.48
N LEU A 155 -18.74 -15.76 11.73
CA LEU A 155 -19.05 -14.46 12.32
C LEU A 155 -18.43 -14.33 13.72
N LEU A 156 -18.62 -15.34 14.58
CA LEU A 156 -18.06 -15.36 15.92
C LEU A 156 -16.54 -15.29 15.89
N VAL A 157 -15.88 -16.04 15.00
CA VAL A 157 -14.43 -16.01 14.81
C VAL A 157 -13.96 -14.62 14.36
N ILE A 158 -14.65 -13.98 13.41
CA ILE A 158 -14.33 -12.62 12.96
C ILE A 158 -14.46 -11.62 14.11
N VAL A 159 -15.52 -11.72 14.93
CA VAL A 159 -15.71 -10.85 16.10
C VAL A 159 -14.62 -11.07 17.13
N VAL A 160 -14.29 -12.32 17.45
CA VAL A 160 -13.21 -12.64 18.39
C VAL A 160 -11.87 -12.10 17.90
N ILE A 161 -11.50 -12.33 16.63
CA ILE A 161 -10.25 -11.81 16.07
C ILE A 161 -10.23 -10.28 16.10
N SER A 162 -11.36 -9.64 15.79
CA SER A 162 -11.49 -8.17 15.85
C SER A 162 -11.33 -7.63 17.28
N LEU A 163 -11.79 -8.35 18.30
CA LEU A 163 -11.58 -7.97 19.71
C LEU A 163 -10.10 -8.04 20.10
N PHE A 164 -9.32 -8.94 19.51
CA PHE A 164 -7.87 -9.01 19.73
C PHE A 164 -7.08 -7.94 18.97
N ALA A 165 -7.69 -7.24 18.00
CA ALA A 165 -7.01 -6.20 17.22
C ALA A 165 -6.57 -5.00 18.08
N THR A 166 -7.19 -4.78 19.25
CA THR A 166 -6.78 -3.74 20.20
C THR A 166 -5.42 -4.01 20.85
N ASN A 167 -4.92 -5.25 20.81
CA ASN A 167 -3.59 -5.61 21.30
C ASN A 167 -2.47 -5.35 20.27
N ASN A 168 -2.79 -4.85 19.07
CA ASN A 168 -1.78 -4.53 18.07
C ASN A 168 -0.95 -3.33 18.50
N VAL A 169 0.36 -3.50 18.52
CA VAL A 169 1.31 -2.41 18.73
C VAL A 169 1.61 -1.74 17.40
N LEU A 170 1.46 -0.42 17.33
CA LEU A 170 1.85 0.39 16.18
C LEU A 170 3.38 0.32 16.03
N ASN A 171 3.85 -0.11 14.85
CA ASN A 171 5.26 -0.18 14.52
C ASN A 171 5.57 0.82 13.41
N ASP A 172 6.14 1.97 13.77
CA ASP A 172 6.51 3.04 12.83
C ASP A 172 8.03 3.29 12.80
N VAL A 173 8.82 2.28 13.20
CA VAL A 173 10.28 2.39 13.24
C VAL A 173 10.86 2.06 11.88
N ALA A 174 11.16 3.10 11.09
CA ALA A 174 11.61 2.97 9.71
C ALA A 174 12.81 2.01 9.51
N VAL A 175 13.75 2.01 10.47
CA VAL A 175 14.96 1.16 10.44
C VAL A 175 14.59 -0.33 10.46
N LYS A 176 13.50 -0.71 11.14
CA LYS A 176 13.06 -2.11 11.24
C LYS A 176 12.50 -2.66 9.93
N TYR A 177 12.22 -1.83 8.92
CA TYR A 177 11.87 -2.28 7.57
C TYR A 177 13.07 -2.79 6.77
N PHE A 178 14.30 -2.45 7.18
CA PHE A 178 15.50 -2.97 6.54
C PHE A 178 15.78 -4.40 7.01
N ASP A 179 16.32 -5.23 6.11
CA ASP A 179 16.77 -6.59 6.43
C ASP A 179 17.87 -6.55 7.50
N GLU A 180 17.83 -7.49 8.44
CA GLU A 180 18.80 -7.63 9.55
C GLU A 180 20.25 -7.82 9.07
N ARG A 181 20.43 -8.29 7.82
CA ARG A 181 21.75 -8.46 7.20
C ARG A 181 22.31 -7.16 6.62
N SER A 182 21.51 -6.08 6.56
CA SER A 182 21.98 -4.82 5.99
C SER A 182 22.99 -4.15 6.91
N ALA A 183 24.11 -3.69 6.33
CA ALA A 183 25.14 -2.97 7.08
C ALA A 183 24.58 -1.70 7.76
N PHE A 184 23.59 -1.05 7.14
CA PHE A 184 22.88 0.09 7.73
C PHE A 184 22.17 -0.31 9.03
N ARG A 185 21.32 -1.35 9.01
CA ARG A 185 20.57 -1.79 10.20
C ARG A 185 21.50 -2.22 11.33
N GLN A 186 22.54 -2.99 11.03
CA GLN A 186 23.52 -3.41 12.03
C GLN A 186 24.27 -2.22 12.65
N ALA A 187 24.63 -1.22 11.83
CA ALA A 187 25.26 0.00 12.34
C ALA A 187 24.32 0.81 13.24
N VAL A 188 23.03 0.91 12.88
CA VAL A 188 22.02 1.56 13.72
C VAL A 188 21.85 0.85 15.05
N GLU A 189 21.69 -0.48 15.04
CA GLU A 189 21.50 -1.29 16.26
C GLU A 189 22.72 -1.15 17.18
N VAL A 190 23.95 -1.21 16.64
CA VAL A 190 25.17 -0.97 17.42
C VAL A 190 25.22 0.46 17.98
N ASN A 191 24.78 1.46 17.22
CA ASN A 191 24.73 2.84 17.69
C ASN A 191 23.67 3.03 18.79
N GLU A 192 22.54 2.35 18.69
CA GLU A 192 21.49 2.37 19.71
C GLU A 192 21.96 1.74 21.02
N ASP A 193 22.59 0.56 20.94
CA ASP A 193 23.09 -0.18 22.10
C ASP A 193 24.31 0.48 22.77
N LYS A 194 25.23 1.06 21.98
CA LYS A 194 26.53 1.53 22.50
C LYS A 194 26.67 3.05 22.58
N LEU A 195 25.90 3.80 21.81
CA LEU A 195 26.05 5.25 21.67
C LEU A 195 24.79 6.02 22.07
N GLY A 196 23.80 5.34 22.66
CA GLY A 196 22.66 5.97 23.31
C GLY A 196 21.48 6.34 22.39
N GLY A 197 21.40 5.72 21.21
CA GLY A 197 20.32 5.94 20.24
C GLY A 197 20.66 6.93 19.12
N MET A 198 19.79 7.01 18.11
CA MET A 198 19.85 8.02 17.04
C MET A 198 18.67 9.00 17.05
N SER A 199 17.71 8.80 17.95
CA SER A 199 16.51 9.63 18.04
C SER A 199 16.79 10.90 18.84
N ASN A 200 16.83 12.04 18.16
CA ASN A 200 16.90 13.35 18.77
C ASN A 200 15.52 14.00 18.78
N ILE A 201 15.22 14.74 19.86
CA ILE A 201 14.05 15.62 19.93
C ILE A 201 14.57 17.05 19.97
N ASP A 202 14.27 17.81 18.92
CA ASP A 202 14.74 19.19 18.77
C ASP A 202 13.66 20.18 19.24
N PHE A 203 14.00 21.03 20.20
CA PHE A 203 13.17 22.15 20.62
C PHE A 203 13.69 23.44 20.00
N VAL A 204 12.89 24.06 19.12
CA VAL A 204 13.23 25.35 18.49
C VAL A 204 12.44 26.45 19.19
N ILE A 205 13.15 27.39 19.81
CA ILE A 205 12.56 28.52 20.55
C ILE A 205 12.97 29.82 19.86
N TYR A 206 11.98 30.64 19.55
CA TYR A 206 12.15 31.93 18.88
C TYR A 206 12.02 33.07 19.91
N THR A 207 12.91 34.07 19.82
CA THR A 207 12.91 35.24 20.70
C THR A 207 12.22 36.46 20.09
N ASP A 208 11.88 36.43 18.80
CA ASP A 208 11.28 37.51 17.99
C ASP A 208 12.00 38.89 18.03
N GLU A 209 13.11 39.00 18.76
CA GLU A 209 13.98 40.16 18.84
C GLU A 209 15.38 39.90 18.26
N SER A 210 15.96 40.95 17.65
CA SER A 210 17.34 40.91 17.15
C SER A 210 18.31 40.72 18.32
N TYR A 211 19.17 39.70 18.23
CA TYR A 211 20.08 39.27 19.30
C TYR A 211 19.41 38.80 20.61
N GLY A 212 18.09 38.52 20.62
CA GLY A 212 17.38 38.06 21.81
C GLY A 212 17.90 36.75 22.40
N VAL A 213 18.53 35.90 21.59
CA VAL A 213 19.18 34.64 22.04
C VAL A 213 20.36 34.89 23.00
N THR A 214 20.91 36.11 23.02
CA THR A 214 21.98 36.51 23.94
C THR A 214 21.50 37.18 25.22
N ASP A 215 20.20 37.41 25.37
CA ASP A 215 19.62 37.98 26.58
C ASP A 215 19.89 37.06 27.79
N PRO A 216 20.51 37.56 28.87
CA PRO A 216 20.70 36.81 30.11
C PRO A 216 19.44 36.16 30.67
N VAL A 217 18.28 36.82 30.54
CA VAL A 217 17.00 36.29 31.04
C VAL A 217 16.59 35.06 30.23
N PHE A 218 16.67 35.15 28.91
CA PHE A 218 16.41 34.03 28.00
C PHE A 218 17.37 32.87 28.24
N LEU A 219 18.67 33.15 28.36
CA LEU A 219 19.69 32.13 28.63
C LEU A 219 19.45 31.40 29.95
N ALA A 220 18.98 32.10 30.99
CA ALA A 220 18.62 31.49 32.28
C ALA A 220 17.41 30.54 32.16
N GLN A 221 16.39 30.93 31.39
CA GLN A 221 15.22 30.08 31.14
C GLN A 221 15.59 28.81 30.36
N ILE A 222 16.42 28.93 29.32
CA ILE A 222 16.93 27.78 28.56
C ILE A 222 17.77 26.85 29.45
N GLU A 223 18.57 27.41 30.37
CA GLU A 223 19.31 26.62 31.33
C GLU A 223 18.41 25.83 32.29
N GLU A 224 17.36 26.47 32.83
CA GLU A 224 16.40 25.81 33.72
C GLU A 224 15.69 24.66 32.99
N PHE A 225 15.22 24.91 31.76
CA PHE A 225 14.60 23.91 30.92
C PHE A 225 15.55 22.74 30.61
N SER A 226 16.81 23.04 30.29
CA SER A 226 17.85 22.03 30.04
C SER A 226 18.11 21.16 31.28
N LYS A 227 18.19 21.76 32.47
CA LYS A 227 18.35 21.01 33.74
C LYS A 227 17.15 20.12 34.01
N TRP A 228 15.94 20.62 33.76
CA TRP A 228 14.72 19.84 33.90
C TRP A 228 14.68 18.63 32.95
N LEU A 229 15.10 18.80 31.69
CA LEU A 229 15.20 17.69 30.72
C LEU A 229 16.22 16.64 31.17
N ARG A 230 17.40 17.07 31.64
CA ARG A 230 18.46 16.17 32.13
C ARG A 230 18.06 15.35 33.36
N ALA A 231 17.05 15.79 34.11
CA ALA A 231 16.56 15.08 35.29
C ALA A 231 15.61 13.92 34.95
N ARG A 232 15.21 13.76 33.69
CA ARG A 232 14.33 12.67 33.23
C ARG A 232 15.12 11.40 32.94
N SER A 233 14.65 10.25 33.44
CA SER A 233 15.29 8.94 33.24
C SER A 233 15.34 8.49 31.77
N GLU A 234 14.45 9.03 30.95
CA GLU A 234 14.30 8.73 29.53
C GLU A 234 15.25 9.55 28.64
N VAL A 235 15.94 10.56 29.21
CA VAL A 235 16.79 11.49 28.46
C VAL A 235 18.26 11.13 28.70
N ASN A 236 18.91 10.65 27.65
CA ASN A 236 20.34 10.29 27.71
C ASN A 236 21.27 11.52 27.68
N HIS A 237 20.98 12.51 26.83
CA HIS A 237 21.83 13.70 26.67
C HIS A 237 20.99 14.91 26.21
N VAL A 238 21.36 16.12 26.64
CA VAL A 238 20.74 17.39 26.20
C VAL A 238 21.83 18.33 25.69
N LEU A 239 21.72 18.74 24.43
CA LEU A 239 22.60 19.73 23.78
C LEU A 239 21.90 21.09 23.74
N THR A 240 22.51 22.14 24.29
CA THR A 240 21.96 23.50 24.26
C THR A 240 22.99 24.54 23.88
N PHE A 241 22.53 25.66 23.33
CA PHE A 241 23.38 26.81 23.02
C PHE A 241 24.05 27.41 24.27
N THR A 242 23.35 27.39 25.40
CA THR A 242 23.87 27.85 26.71
C THR A 242 25.13 27.12 27.16
N ASP A 243 25.26 25.82 26.87
CA ASP A 243 26.47 25.06 27.21
C ASP A 243 27.68 25.52 26.39
N THR A 244 27.48 25.81 25.10
CA THR A 244 28.53 26.32 24.22
C THR A 244 29.02 27.69 24.70
N LEU A 245 28.11 28.60 25.06
CA LEU A 245 28.47 29.91 25.62
C LEU A 245 29.26 29.77 26.93
N LYS A 246 28.86 28.86 27.82
CA LYS A 246 29.58 28.60 29.07
C LYS A 246 30.98 28.04 28.83
N ARG A 247 31.16 27.18 27.81
CA ARG A 247 32.48 26.66 27.45
C ARG A 247 33.38 27.77 26.90
N LEU A 248 32.84 28.70 26.13
CA LEU A 248 33.58 29.85 25.59
C LEU A 248 33.92 30.91 26.65
N ASN A 249 33.03 31.15 27.61
CA ASN A 249 33.23 32.11 28.70
C ASN A 249 34.02 31.55 29.89
N ARG A 250 34.43 30.27 29.85
CA ARG A 250 35.41 29.71 30.79
C ARG A 250 36.82 30.05 30.31
N THR A 251 37.23 31.29 30.53
CA THR A 251 38.63 31.72 30.66
C THR A 251 38.96 31.91 32.12
#